data_AF-O64379-F1
#
_entry.id   AF-O64379-F1
#
_cell.length_a   1.000
_cell.length_b   1.000
_cell.length_c   1.000
_cell.angle_alpha   90.00
_cell.angle_beta   90.00
_cell.angle_gamma   90.00
#
_symmetry.space_group_name_H-M   'P 1'
#
loop_
_entity.id
_entity.type
_entity.pdbx_description
1 polymer ?
#
loop_
_entity_poly.entity_id
_entity_poly.type
_entity_poly.pdbx_seq_one_letter_code
_entity_poly.pdbx_strand_id
1 'polypeptide(L)'
;MATTSLVTGLKVVLPVMFCLMLATLVYTIITDGLPLPDRQDVFTPWFVTTILDFYINLVPIAVWIVYKESTWSGSILWTILLIIFGSLTTCVYLFLQLLKLTNQEASEDPMYYLLLRDSIKDGVGLRDKNSLVVTARFVFGALGCVMLGALVYTCFTYGSPFHMELLYPWMVVLLVNFYIDVAVLSVWVVYKESSLIIGILWVALLIGLGSVGTSAVIVVQLFRLSPLDPLYLVLVNNSNRAGDMYERTHSAALRIM
;
A
#
# COMPACT_ATOMS: atom_id res chain seq x y z
N MET A 1 -24.23 -0.18 -9.76
CA MET A 1 -23.76 -1.01 -10.90
C MET A 1 -22.26 -0.88 -11.14
N ALA A 2 -21.70 0.34 -11.18
CA ALA A 2 -20.25 0.54 -11.31
C ALA A 2 -19.44 -0.02 -10.12
N THR A 3 -19.92 0.17 -8.88
CA THR A 3 -19.29 -0.33 -7.64
C THR A 3 -19.25 -1.85 -7.55
N THR A 4 -20.35 -2.52 -7.87
CA THR A 4 -20.41 -3.98 -8.01
C THR A 4 -19.47 -4.49 -9.10
N SER A 5 -19.29 -3.75 -10.20
CA SER A 5 -18.34 -4.11 -11.26
C SER A 5 -16.88 -4.00 -10.79
N LEU A 6 -16.55 -3.01 -9.94
CA LEU A 6 -15.20 -2.87 -9.37
C LEU A 6 -14.84 -4.08 -8.51
N VAL A 7 -15.74 -4.50 -7.61
CA VAL A 7 -15.51 -5.66 -6.74
C VAL A 7 -15.30 -6.92 -7.56
N THR A 8 -16.16 -7.16 -8.56
CA THR A 8 -16.00 -8.30 -9.47
C THR A 8 -14.68 -8.23 -10.25
N GLY A 9 -14.31 -7.05 -10.73
CA GLY A 9 -13.02 -6.82 -11.39
C GLY A 9 -11.83 -7.15 -10.49
N LEU A 10 -11.83 -6.66 -9.25
CA LEU A 10 -10.75 -6.94 -8.29
C LEU A 10 -10.68 -8.42 -7.91
N LYS A 11 -11.83 -9.11 -7.78
CA LYS A 11 -11.89 -10.56 -7.54
C LYS A 11 -11.30 -11.39 -8.69
N VAL A 12 -11.15 -10.81 -9.89
CA VAL A 12 -10.47 -11.45 -11.03
C VAL A 12 -9.01 -11.00 -11.12
N VAL A 13 -8.74 -9.70 -10.99
CA VAL A 13 -7.40 -9.12 -11.16
C VAL A 13 -6.43 -9.60 -10.08
N LEU A 14 -6.84 -9.68 -8.81
CA LEU A 14 -5.94 -10.09 -7.72
C LEU A 14 -5.45 -11.54 -7.88
N PRO A 15 -6.30 -12.55 -8.17
CA PRO A 15 -5.82 -13.88 -8.51
C PRO A 15 -4.91 -13.92 -9.74
N VAL A 16 -5.19 -13.11 -10.77
CA VAL A 16 -4.33 -13.04 -11.97
C VAL A 16 -2.95 -12.48 -11.61
N MET A 17 -2.87 -11.41 -10.82
CA MET A 17 -1.60 -10.84 -10.34
C MET A 17 -0.84 -11.83 -9.45
N PHE A 18 -1.56 -12.55 -8.57
CA PHE A 18 -0.97 -13.62 -7.75
C PHE A 18 -0.35 -14.73 -8.63
N CYS A 19 -1.10 -15.21 -9.62
CA CYS A 19 -0.62 -16.25 -10.54
C CYS A 19 0.57 -15.76 -11.37
N LEU A 20 0.56 -14.52 -11.83
CA LEU A 20 1.68 -13.92 -12.56
C LEU A 20 2.94 -13.90 -11.69
N MET A 21 2.84 -13.35 -10.48
CA MET A 21 3.97 -13.28 -9.54
C MET A 21 4.50 -14.67 -9.19
N LEU A 22 3.60 -15.62 -8.90
CA LEU A 22 3.97 -16.99 -8.55
C LEU A 22 4.65 -17.70 -9.73
N ALA A 23 4.12 -17.53 -10.94
CA ALA A 23 4.71 -18.11 -12.15
C ALA A 23 6.11 -17.52 -12.41
N THR A 24 6.28 -16.21 -12.32
CA THR A 24 7.59 -15.55 -12.48
C THR A 24 8.59 -16.02 -11.43
N LEU A 25 8.17 -16.15 -10.16
CA LEU A 25 9.01 -16.65 -9.08
C LEU A 25 9.43 -18.11 -9.30
N VAL A 26 8.47 -19.00 -9.55
CA VAL A 26 8.73 -20.44 -9.76
C VAL A 26 9.59 -20.65 -10.99
N TYR A 27 9.28 -19.98 -12.10
CA TYR A 27 10.08 -20.05 -13.32
C TYR A 27 11.53 -19.65 -13.05
N THR A 28 11.75 -18.52 -12.37
CA THR A 28 13.10 -18.03 -12.05
C THR A 28 13.85 -18.96 -11.12
N ILE A 29 13.19 -19.54 -10.12
CA ILE A 29 13.82 -20.55 -9.24
C ILE A 29 14.25 -21.78 -10.05
N ILE A 30 13.43 -22.22 -11.02
CA ILE A 30 13.75 -23.38 -11.86
C ILE A 30 14.92 -23.08 -12.81
N THR A 31 14.95 -21.90 -13.44
CA THR A 31 15.92 -21.59 -14.49
C THR A 31 17.22 -20.97 -13.98
N ASP A 32 17.15 -20.22 -12.89
CA ASP A 32 18.27 -19.44 -12.34
C ASP A 32 18.68 -19.88 -10.93
N GLY A 33 17.90 -20.74 -10.27
CA GLY A 33 18.16 -21.15 -8.89
C GLY A 33 17.77 -20.09 -7.87
N LEU A 34 17.98 -20.38 -6.58
CA LEU A 34 17.65 -19.46 -5.47
C LEU A 34 18.64 -18.28 -5.41
N PRO A 35 18.21 -17.11 -4.90
CA PRO A 35 19.05 -15.91 -4.78
C PRO A 35 19.85 -16.00 -3.47
N LEU A 36 20.81 -16.92 -3.43
CA LEU A 36 21.63 -17.15 -2.24
C LEU A 36 22.58 -15.95 -1.98
N PRO A 37 22.94 -15.65 -0.72
CA PRO A 37 23.73 -14.45 -0.37
C PRO A 37 25.12 -14.36 -1.03
N ASP A 38 25.69 -15.47 -1.49
CA ASP A 38 26.98 -15.55 -2.19
C ASP A 38 26.89 -15.16 -3.67
N ARG A 39 25.68 -15.04 -4.23
CA ARG A 39 25.42 -14.67 -5.63
C ARG A 39 25.57 -13.17 -5.90
N GLN A 40 26.81 -12.73 -6.09
CA GLN A 40 27.13 -11.33 -6.41
C GLN A 40 26.56 -10.87 -7.76
N ASP A 41 26.29 -11.80 -8.68
CA ASP A 41 25.58 -11.55 -9.93
C ASP A 41 24.13 -11.08 -9.70
N VAL A 42 23.49 -11.55 -8.63
CA VAL A 42 22.13 -11.15 -8.26
C VAL A 42 22.12 -9.86 -7.44
N PHE A 43 23.02 -9.72 -6.46
CA PHE A 43 23.04 -8.58 -5.54
C PHE A 43 23.80 -7.36 -6.07
N THR A 44 23.46 -6.93 -7.28
CA THR A 44 24.00 -5.70 -7.88
C THR A 44 23.53 -4.45 -7.11
N PRO A 45 24.23 -3.30 -7.25
CA PRO A 45 23.82 -2.05 -6.58
C PRO A 45 22.38 -1.62 -6.90
N TRP A 46 21.96 -1.78 -8.15
CA TRP A 46 20.58 -1.49 -8.57
C TRP A 46 19.56 -2.45 -7.96
N PHE A 47 19.91 -3.73 -7.79
CA PHE A 47 19.04 -4.70 -7.15
C PHE A 47 18.86 -4.41 -5.66
N VAL A 48 19.94 -4.10 -4.95
CA VAL A 48 19.87 -3.69 -3.53
C VAL A 48 19.04 -2.41 -3.37
N THR A 49 19.21 -1.44 -4.28
CA THR A 49 18.40 -0.21 -4.28
C THR A 49 16.92 -0.51 -4.52
N THR A 50 16.61 -1.44 -5.43
CA THR A 50 15.23 -1.85 -5.73
C THR A 50 14.61 -2.65 -4.58
N ILE A 51 15.40 -3.45 -3.86
CA ILE A 51 14.96 -4.12 -2.62
C ILE A 51 14.54 -3.09 -1.59
N LEU A 52 15.36 -2.04 -1.40
CA LEU A 52 15.03 -0.96 -0.46
C LEU A 52 13.73 -0.27 -0.88
N ASP A 53 13.58 0.06 -2.17
CA ASP A 53 12.37 0.68 -2.72
C ASP A 53 11.13 -0.18 -2.43
N PHE A 54 11.25 -1.47 -2.73
CA PHE A 54 10.20 -2.45 -2.53
C PHE A 54 9.75 -2.51 -1.07
N TYR A 55 10.67 -2.66 -0.12
CA TYR A 55 10.30 -2.73 1.29
C TYR A 55 9.73 -1.43 1.85
N ILE A 56 10.21 -0.27 1.40
CA ILE A 56 9.60 1.01 1.79
C ILE A 56 8.15 1.07 1.27
N ASN A 57 7.90 0.60 0.05
CA ASN A 57 6.57 0.53 -0.53
C ASN A 57 5.63 -0.45 0.21
N LEU A 58 6.18 -1.49 0.86
CA LEU A 58 5.43 -2.41 1.71
C LEU A 58 5.02 -1.80 3.06
N VAL A 59 5.75 -0.80 3.58
CA VAL A 59 5.42 -0.17 4.88
C VAL A 59 3.97 0.30 4.98
N PRO A 60 3.41 1.08 4.04
CA PRO A 60 2.01 1.52 4.14
C PRO A 60 1.02 0.35 4.11
N ILE A 61 1.31 -0.71 3.33
CA ILE A 61 0.48 -1.93 3.27
C ILE A 61 0.55 -2.65 4.63
N ALA A 62 1.74 -2.81 5.21
CA ALA A 62 1.92 -3.43 6.52
C ALA A 62 1.18 -2.64 7.63
N VAL A 63 1.32 -1.31 7.65
CA VAL A 63 0.61 -0.44 8.60
C VAL A 63 -0.91 -0.59 8.43
N TRP A 64 -1.40 -0.67 7.20
CA TRP A 64 -2.82 -0.90 6.92
C TRP A 64 -3.29 -2.28 7.41
N ILE A 65 -2.53 -3.36 7.16
CA ILE A 65 -2.83 -4.71 7.66
C ILE A 65 -2.91 -4.71 9.19
N VAL A 66 -1.93 -4.13 9.87
CA VAL A 66 -1.90 -4.04 11.34
C VAL A 66 -3.12 -3.26 11.88
N TYR A 67 -3.54 -2.21 11.17
CA TYR A 67 -4.75 -1.46 11.51
C TYR A 67 -6.04 -2.25 11.27
N LYS A 68 -6.15 -2.92 10.11
CA LYS A 68 -7.35 -3.62 9.66
C LYS A 68 -7.60 -4.89 10.47
N GLU A 69 -6.55 -5.62 10.84
CA GLU A 69 -6.66 -6.84 11.65
C GLU A 69 -7.15 -6.56 13.08
N SER A 70 -8.04 -7.43 13.57
CA SER A 70 -8.65 -7.28 14.90
C SER A 70 -7.79 -7.87 16.01
N THR A 71 -7.10 -8.97 15.72
CA THR A 71 -6.27 -9.73 16.65
C THR A 71 -4.79 -9.44 16.42
N TRP A 72 -4.04 -9.31 17.51
CA TRP A 72 -2.60 -9.04 17.45
C TRP A 72 -1.82 -10.16 16.76
N SER A 73 -2.22 -11.42 16.99
CA SER A 73 -1.64 -12.58 16.32
C SER A 73 -1.89 -12.56 14.82
N GLY A 74 -3.08 -12.16 14.38
CA GLY A 74 -3.41 -11.98 12.97
C GLY A 74 -2.54 -10.91 12.31
N SER A 75 -2.43 -9.73 12.94
CA SER A 75 -1.55 -8.65 12.46
C SER A 75 -0.10 -9.10 12.28
N ILE A 76 0.46 -9.83 13.28
CA ILE A 76 1.84 -10.32 13.21
C ILE A 76 2.00 -11.35 12.09
N LEU A 77 1.11 -12.34 12.03
CA LEU A 77 1.19 -13.40 11.03
C LEU A 77 1.17 -12.81 9.61
N TRP A 78 0.21 -11.93 9.32
CA TRP A 78 0.11 -11.30 8.00
C TRP A 78 1.30 -10.39 7.69
N THR A 79 1.83 -9.68 8.68
CA THR A 79 3.02 -8.84 8.48
C THR A 79 4.26 -9.69 8.18
N ILE A 80 4.45 -10.81 8.87
CA ILE A 80 5.55 -11.75 8.59
C ILE A 80 5.41 -12.32 7.18
N LEU A 81 4.20 -12.75 6.79
CA LEU A 81 3.94 -13.23 5.44
C LEU A 81 4.19 -12.14 4.38
N LEU A 82 3.87 -10.88 4.67
CA LEU A 82 4.12 -9.76 3.77
C LEU A 82 5.62 -9.53 3.58
N ILE A 83 6.41 -9.59 4.65
CA ILE A 83 7.86 -9.43 4.58
C ILE A 83 8.51 -10.58 3.78
N ILE A 84 8.03 -11.81 3.94
CA ILE A 84 8.62 -12.99 3.27
C ILE A 84 8.18 -13.09 1.80
N PHE A 85 6.90 -12.92 1.52
CA PHE A 85 6.31 -13.20 0.20
C PHE A 85 5.91 -11.96 -0.60
N GLY A 86 5.91 -10.77 0.00
CA GLY A 86 5.61 -9.54 -0.70
C GLY A 86 4.18 -9.49 -1.26
N SER A 87 4.09 -9.07 -2.53
CA SER A 87 2.83 -8.93 -3.28
C SER A 87 1.98 -10.19 -3.38
N LEU A 88 2.56 -11.40 -3.23
CA LEU A 88 1.77 -12.63 -3.10
C LEU A 88 0.84 -12.56 -1.87
N THR A 89 1.38 -12.11 -0.74
CA THR A 89 0.60 -11.88 0.49
C THR A 89 -0.37 -10.72 0.29
N THR A 90 0.04 -9.63 -0.35
CA THR A 90 -0.86 -8.50 -0.65
C THR A 90 -2.08 -8.96 -1.44
N CYS A 91 -1.88 -9.75 -2.49
CA CYS A 91 -2.96 -10.28 -3.33
C CYS A 91 -3.90 -11.19 -2.53
N VAL A 92 -3.35 -12.15 -1.77
CA VAL A 92 -4.15 -13.08 -0.96
C VAL A 92 -4.94 -12.31 0.10
N TYR A 93 -4.29 -11.41 0.82
CA TYR A 93 -4.93 -10.63 1.88
C TYR A 93 -6.08 -9.80 1.33
N LEU A 94 -5.85 -9.01 0.28
CA LEU A 94 -6.91 -8.21 -0.35
C LEU A 94 -8.04 -9.06 -0.89
N PHE A 95 -7.73 -10.21 -1.50
CA PHE A 95 -8.76 -11.12 -2.00
C PHE A 95 -9.64 -11.65 -0.87
N LEU A 96 -9.05 -12.08 0.25
CA LEU A 96 -9.81 -12.51 1.43
C LEU A 96 -10.67 -11.39 2.00
N GLN A 97 -10.18 -10.15 2.03
CA GLN A 97 -10.97 -9.00 2.49
C GLN A 97 -12.13 -8.69 1.52
N LEU A 98 -11.94 -8.84 0.21
CA LEU A 98 -13.03 -8.70 -0.78
C LEU A 98 -14.10 -9.79 -0.67
N LEU A 99 -13.74 -10.99 -0.19
CA LEU A 99 -14.70 -12.06 0.06
C LEU A 99 -15.56 -11.80 1.30
N LYS A 100 -15.06 -11.03 2.27
CA LYS A 100 -15.82 -10.67 3.48
C LYS A 100 -16.87 -9.59 3.23
N LEU A 101 -16.76 -8.82 2.15
CA LEU A 101 -17.71 -7.76 1.83
C LEU A 101 -19.11 -8.33 1.56
N THR A 102 -20.11 -7.77 2.26
CA THR A 102 -21.51 -8.07 1.98
C THR A 102 -21.96 -7.41 0.68
N ASN A 103 -23.03 -7.92 0.08
CA ASN A 103 -23.57 -7.37 -1.17
C ASN A 103 -23.97 -5.89 -1.04
N GLN A 104 -24.47 -5.48 0.14
CA GLN A 104 -24.82 -4.09 0.41
C GLN A 104 -23.57 -3.20 0.42
N GLU A 105 -22.55 -3.57 1.20
CA GLU A 105 -21.27 -2.85 1.28
C GLU A 105 -20.57 -2.76 -0.07
N ALA A 106 -20.61 -3.85 -0.85
CA ALA A 106 -20.04 -3.89 -2.19
C ALA A 106 -20.74 -2.94 -3.18
N SER A 107 -22.02 -2.63 -2.93
CA SER A 107 -22.83 -1.78 -3.80
C SER A 107 -22.74 -0.29 -3.45
N GLU A 108 -22.59 0.04 -2.17
CA GLU A 108 -22.51 1.42 -1.66
C GLU A 108 -21.10 2.01 -1.88
N ASP A 109 -20.10 1.56 -1.11
CA ASP A 109 -18.72 2.00 -1.24
C ASP A 109 -17.75 0.86 -0.86
N PRO A 110 -17.42 -0.03 -1.81
CA PRO A 110 -16.61 -1.22 -1.53
C PRO A 110 -15.21 -0.88 -1.00
N MET A 111 -14.62 0.23 -1.44
CA MET A 111 -13.28 0.64 -1.00
C MET A 111 -13.29 1.16 0.42
N TYR A 112 -14.32 1.92 0.81
CA TYR A 112 -14.51 2.32 2.19
C TYR A 112 -14.56 1.11 3.14
N TYR A 113 -15.41 0.13 2.84
CA TYR A 113 -15.54 -1.08 3.69
C TYR A 113 -14.33 -2.01 3.60
N LEU A 114 -13.64 -2.07 2.47
CA LEU A 114 -12.39 -2.81 2.34
C LEU A 114 -11.31 -2.22 3.27
N LEU A 115 -11.14 -0.90 3.26
CA LEU A 115 -10.04 -0.23 3.96
C LEU A 115 -10.27 -0.09 5.46
N LEU A 116 -11.52 0.14 5.90
CA LEU A 116 -11.84 0.42 7.31
C LEU A 116 -11.97 -0.86 8.15
N ARG A 117 -11.47 -0.87 9.38
CA ARG A 117 -11.64 -1.99 10.31
C ARG A 117 -13.10 -2.16 10.75
N ASP A 118 -13.59 -3.41 10.75
CA ASP A 118 -14.98 -3.75 11.09
C ASP A 118 -15.39 -3.23 12.48
N SER A 119 -14.52 -3.27 13.49
CA SER A 119 -14.85 -2.77 14.84
C SER A 119 -15.11 -1.25 14.92
N ILE A 120 -14.58 -0.45 13.99
CA ILE A 120 -14.85 1.00 13.97
C ILE A 120 -16.26 1.27 13.40
N LYS A 121 -16.79 0.34 12.60
CA LYS A 121 -18.17 0.35 12.10
C LYS A 121 -19.20 0.41 13.23
N ASP A 122 -18.89 -0.20 14.37
CA ASP A 122 -19.80 -0.25 15.53
C ASP A 122 -19.71 0.99 16.43
N GLY A 123 -18.88 1.99 16.10
CA GLY A 123 -18.66 3.20 16.90
C GLY A 123 -17.96 2.95 18.24
N VAL A 124 -17.61 1.70 18.54
CA VAL A 124 -16.96 1.27 19.78
C VAL A 124 -15.45 1.47 19.65
N GLY A 125 -14.95 2.57 20.19
CA GLY A 125 -13.58 2.65 20.69
C GLY A 125 -12.49 3.05 19.69
N LEU A 126 -12.42 4.34 19.38
CA LEU A 126 -11.12 4.98 19.13
C LEU A 126 -11.09 6.42 19.64
N ARG A 127 -11.42 6.64 20.92
CA ARG A 127 -11.26 7.97 21.53
C ARG A 127 -9.82 8.25 21.97
N ASP A 128 -8.91 7.25 22.02
CA ASP A 128 -7.71 7.41 22.86
C ASP A 128 -6.40 6.83 22.32
N LYS A 129 -6.21 6.81 21.00
CA LYS A 129 -4.87 6.53 20.46
C LYS A 129 -4.30 7.82 19.93
N ASN A 130 -3.31 8.32 20.67
CA ASN A 130 -2.35 9.36 20.32
C ASN A 130 -2.41 9.77 18.87
N SER A 131 -2.48 11.07 18.64
CA SER A 131 -2.62 11.63 17.32
C SER A 131 -1.32 11.45 16.51
N LEU A 132 -1.13 10.22 16.01
CA LEU A 132 0.06 9.73 15.33
C LEU A 132 0.20 10.32 13.92
N VAL A 133 -0.71 11.21 13.51
CA VAL A 133 -0.65 11.92 12.23
C VAL A 133 0.69 12.66 12.10
N VAL A 134 1.12 13.35 13.16
CA VAL A 134 2.40 14.07 13.16
C VAL A 134 3.56 13.08 13.00
N THR A 135 3.59 12.01 13.79
CA THR A 135 4.61 10.96 13.69
C THR A 135 4.63 10.33 12.30
N ALA A 136 3.48 10.02 11.72
CA ALA A 136 3.35 9.44 10.40
C ALA A 136 3.91 10.37 9.31
N ARG A 137 3.69 11.70 9.41
CA ARG A 137 4.30 12.67 8.48
C ARG A 137 5.82 12.57 8.50
N PHE A 138 6.41 12.52 9.70
CA PHE A 138 7.85 12.39 9.85
C PHE A 138 8.37 11.04 9.34
N VAL A 139 7.70 9.93 9.68
CA VAL A 139 8.13 8.58 9.27
C VAL A 139 8.08 8.43 7.75
N PHE A 140 6.95 8.71 7.10
CA PHE A 140 6.84 8.59 5.65
C PHE A 140 7.70 9.63 4.92
N GLY A 141 7.85 10.84 5.48
CA GLY A 141 8.78 11.83 4.95
C GLY A 141 10.23 11.35 4.98
N ALA A 142 10.67 10.77 6.11
CA ALA A 142 12.02 10.21 6.25
C ALA A 142 12.24 9.03 5.31
N LEU A 143 11.28 8.11 5.19
CA LEU A 143 11.34 6.99 4.25
C LEU A 143 11.49 7.47 2.79
N GLY A 144 10.71 8.47 2.39
CA GLY A 144 10.83 9.08 1.06
C GLY A 144 12.20 9.73 0.83
N CYS A 145 12.74 10.45 1.82
CA CYS A 145 14.08 11.03 1.74
C CYS A 145 15.19 9.97 1.65
N VAL A 146 15.08 8.89 2.43
CA VAL A 146 16.02 7.76 2.39
C VAL A 146 16.02 7.12 1.00
N MET A 147 14.83 6.84 0.45
CA MET A 147 14.75 6.26 -0.89
C MET A 147 15.27 7.22 -1.96
N LEU A 148 14.94 8.51 -1.88
CA LEU A 148 15.45 9.51 -2.82
C LEU A 148 16.98 9.59 -2.76
N GLY A 149 17.56 9.58 -1.56
CA GLY A 149 19.01 9.53 -1.36
C GLY A 149 19.64 8.29 -1.99
N ALA A 150 19.03 7.12 -1.80
CA ALA A 150 19.48 5.87 -2.41
C ALA A 150 19.41 5.90 -3.95
N LEU A 151 18.31 6.38 -4.54
CA LEU A 151 18.17 6.54 -5.99
C LEU A 151 19.24 7.49 -6.54
N VAL A 152 19.42 8.66 -5.91
CA VAL A 152 20.42 9.64 -6.35
C VAL A 152 21.82 9.05 -6.26
N TYR A 153 22.17 8.41 -5.15
CA TYR A 153 23.49 7.80 -4.95
C TYR A 153 23.79 6.71 -5.99
N THR A 154 22.84 5.79 -6.20
CA THR A 154 23.02 4.67 -7.13
C THR A 154 23.07 5.18 -8.57
N CYS A 155 22.24 6.17 -8.92
CA CYS A 155 22.27 6.79 -10.24
C CYS A 155 23.58 7.54 -10.52
N PHE A 156 24.10 8.28 -9.53
CA PHE A 156 25.38 8.98 -9.67
C PHE A 156 26.57 8.04 -9.80
N THR A 157 26.55 6.92 -9.08
CA THR A 157 27.70 6.00 -8.98
C THR A 157 27.71 4.96 -10.10
N TYR A 158 26.53 4.47 -10.50
CA TYR A 158 26.39 3.34 -11.42
C TYR A 158 25.60 3.69 -12.70
N GLY A 159 25.22 4.95 -12.87
CA GLY A 159 24.43 5.41 -14.01
C GLY A 159 22.95 5.05 -13.90
N SER A 160 22.19 5.33 -14.96
CA SER A 160 20.72 5.17 -15.00
C SER A 160 20.25 3.72 -14.73
N PRO A 161 19.07 3.51 -14.12
CA PRO A 161 18.46 2.18 -13.98
C PRO A 161 17.89 1.63 -15.29
N PHE A 162 17.74 2.46 -16.33
CA PHE A 162 17.03 2.09 -17.56
C PHE A 162 17.97 1.45 -18.60
N HIS A 163 18.60 0.34 -18.21
CA HIS A 163 19.44 -0.49 -19.09
C HIS A 163 18.91 -1.92 -19.12
N MET A 164 18.81 -2.52 -20.31
CA MET A 164 18.31 -3.89 -20.47
C MET A 164 19.16 -4.93 -19.73
N GLU A 165 20.45 -4.66 -19.52
CA GLU A 165 21.38 -5.51 -18.78
C GLU A 165 20.97 -5.70 -17.30
N LEU A 166 20.22 -4.77 -16.73
CA LEU A 166 19.73 -4.86 -15.36
C LEU A 166 18.51 -5.78 -15.23
N LEU A 167 17.87 -6.17 -16.34
CA LEU A 167 16.68 -7.05 -16.36
C LEU A 167 17.03 -8.54 -16.36
N TYR A 168 18.01 -8.93 -15.55
CA TYR A 168 18.30 -10.35 -15.28
C TYR A 168 17.20 -10.99 -14.42
N PRO A 169 17.11 -12.34 -14.35
CA PRO A 169 15.92 -13.04 -13.87
C PRO A 169 15.42 -12.59 -12.49
N TRP A 170 16.33 -12.48 -11.51
CA TRP A 170 15.94 -12.05 -10.16
C TRP A 170 15.50 -10.59 -10.08
N MET A 171 16.08 -9.69 -10.87
CA MET A 171 15.57 -8.32 -10.96
C MET A 171 14.14 -8.30 -11.49
N VAL A 172 13.83 -9.11 -12.52
CA VAL A 172 12.47 -9.21 -13.06
C VAL A 172 11.48 -9.70 -12.00
N VAL A 173 11.84 -10.73 -11.21
CA VAL A 173 11.03 -11.20 -10.07
C VAL A 173 10.74 -10.05 -9.10
N LEU A 174 11.77 -9.30 -8.71
CA LEU A 174 11.64 -8.19 -7.77
C LEU A 174 10.76 -7.06 -8.33
N LEU A 175 10.94 -6.71 -9.61
CA LEU A 175 10.13 -5.67 -10.27
C LEU A 175 8.66 -6.09 -10.42
N VAL A 176 8.37 -7.34 -10.79
CA VAL A 176 6.98 -7.84 -10.82
C VAL A 176 6.36 -7.77 -9.43
N ASN A 177 7.10 -8.18 -8.40
CA ASN A 177 6.65 -8.12 -7.02
C ASN A 177 6.32 -6.68 -6.61
N PHE A 178 7.26 -5.77 -6.86
CA PHE A 178 7.13 -4.35 -6.58
C PHE A 178 5.95 -3.69 -7.30
N TYR A 179 5.82 -3.90 -8.62
CA TYR A 179 4.80 -3.20 -9.39
C TYR A 179 3.38 -3.70 -9.14
N ILE A 180 3.20 -4.92 -8.63
CA ILE A 180 1.88 -5.36 -8.14
C ILE A 180 1.47 -4.54 -6.91
N ASP A 181 2.37 -4.32 -5.96
CA ASP A 181 2.09 -3.47 -4.79
C ASP A 181 1.89 -2.00 -5.20
N VAL A 182 2.66 -1.49 -6.17
CA VAL A 182 2.43 -0.17 -6.77
C VAL A 182 1.04 -0.09 -7.42
N ALA A 183 0.57 -1.12 -8.10
CA ALA A 183 -0.77 -1.15 -8.70
C ALA A 183 -1.86 -1.12 -7.61
N VAL A 184 -1.68 -1.87 -6.52
CA VAL A 184 -2.59 -1.84 -5.35
C VAL A 184 -2.65 -0.44 -4.74
N LEU A 185 -1.49 0.18 -4.50
CA LEU A 185 -1.42 1.54 -3.96
C LEU A 185 -2.02 2.55 -4.94
N SER A 186 -1.82 2.37 -6.25
CA SER A 186 -2.40 3.22 -7.29
C SER A 186 -3.93 3.19 -7.27
N VAL A 187 -4.54 2.02 -7.07
CA VAL A 187 -6.00 1.91 -6.89
C VAL A 187 -6.47 2.73 -5.69
N TRP A 188 -5.75 2.65 -4.55
CA TRP A 188 -6.05 3.47 -3.38
C TRP A 188 -5.91 4.97 -3.66
N VAL A 189 -4.85 5.39 -4.35
CA VAL A 189 -4.62 6.80 -4.70
C VAL A 189 -5.73 7.34 -5.60
N VAL A 190 -6.15 6.58 -6.62
CA VAL A 190 -7.24 6.98 -7.51
C VAL A 190 -8.58 7.04 -6.79
N TYR A 191 -8.86 6.11 -5.87
CA TYR A 191 -10.05 6.17 -5.01
C TYR A 191 -10.03 7.39 -4.06
N LYS A 192 -8.85 7.75 -3.57
CA LYS A 192 -8.65 8.83 -2.61
C LYS A 192 -8.84 10.21 -3.24
N GLU A 193 -8.37 10.40 -4.47
CA GLU A 193 -8.41 11.68 -5.16
C GLU A 193 -9.75 11.93 -5.86
N SER A 194 -10.35 13.09 -5.59
CA SER A 194 -11.61 13.48 -6.22
C SER A 194 -11.44 13.83 -7.71
N SER A 195 -10.23 14.25 -8.11
CA SER A 195 -9.91 14.57 -9.50
C SER A 195 -9.14 13.43 -10.14
N LEU A 196 -9.71 12.84 -11.18
CA LEU A 196 -9.09 11.77 -11.96
C LEU A 196 -7.74 12.21 -12.55
N ILE A 197 -7.60 13.48 -12.97
CA ILE A 197 -6.34 14.01 -13.51
C ILE A 197 -5.25 13.99 -12.43
N ILE A 198 -5.57 14.45 -11.22
CA ILE A 198 -4.63 14.44 -10.09
C ILE A 198 -4.30 13.00 -9.71
N GLY A 199 -5.30 12.11 -9.70
CA GLY A 199 -5.10 10.67 -9.50
C GLY A 199 -4.11 10.08 -10.49
N ILE A 200 -4.28 10.34 -11.80
CA ILE A 200 -3.36 9.87 -12.84
C ILE A 200 -1.95 10.43 -12.65
N LEU A 201 -1.82 11.72 -12.32
CA LEU A 201 -0.50 12.33 -12.07
C LEU A 201 0.21 11.63 -10.90
N TRP A 202 -0.52 11.31 -9.83
CA TRP A 202 0.06 10.56 -8.73
C TRP A 202 0.42 9.12 -9.12
N VAL A 203 -0.42 8.43 -9.88
CA VAL A 203 -0.12 7.08 -10.37
C VAL A 203 1.13 7.09 -11.26
N ALA A 204 1.26 8.06 -12.16
CA ALA A 204 2.47 8.23 -12.96
C ALA A 204 3.71 8.47 -12.09
N LEU A 205 3.55 9.22 -11.00
CA LEU A 205 4.61 9.48 -10.03
C LEU A 205 4.98 8.23 -9.21
N LEU A 206 4.01 7.39 -8.83
CA LEU A 206 4.25 6.10 -8.18
C LEU A 206 4.98 5.13 -9.12
N ILE A 207 4.60 5.06 -10.39
CA ILE A 207 5.26 4.21 -11.38
C ILE A 207 6.69 4.70 -11.65
N GLY A 208 6.89 6.01 -11.78
CA GLY A 208 8.18 6.58 -12.14
C GLY A 208 9.18 6.72 -10.98
N LEU A 209 8.70 6.99 -9.76
CA LEU A 209 9.55 7.26 -8.59
C LEU A 209 9.38 6.24 -7.46
N GLY A 210 8.56 5.22 -7.65
CA GLY A 210 8.40 4.14 -6.68
C GLY A 210 7.92 4.62 -5.31
N SER A 211 8.58 4.15 -4.25
CA SER A 211 8.25 4.46 -2.88
C SER A 211 8.54 5.92 -2.47
N VAL A 212 9.39 6.65 -3.20
CA VAL A 212 9.48 8.12 -3.05
C VAL A 212 8.12 8.73 -3.37
N GLY A 213 7.49 8.24 -4.43
CA GLY A 213 6.18 8.67 -4.84
C GLY A 213 5.07 8.29 -3.89
N THR A 214 5.05 7.03 -3.46
CA THR A 214 4.14 6.55 -2.42
C THR A 214 4.25 7.38 -1.15
N SER A 215 5.48 7.65 -0.70
CA SER A 215 5.75 8.47 0.49
C SER A 215 5.25 9.90 0.31
N ALA A 216 5.49 10.52 -0.84
CA ALA A 216 5.02 11.88 -1.14
C ALA A 216 3.48 11.96 -1.10
N VAL A 217 2.78 11.00 -1.73
CA VAL A 217 1.31 10.94 -1.68
C VAL A 217 0.83 10.84 -0.24
N ILE A 218 1.35 9.90 0.54
CA ILE A 218 0.92 9.68 1.92
C ILE A 218 1.17 10.93 2.76
N VAL A 219 2.35 11.54 2.65
CA VAL A 219 2.68 12.77 3.38
C VAL A 219 1.72 13.91 3.02
N VAL A 220 1.43 14.10 1.72
CA VAL A 220 0.43 15.10 1.29
C VAL A 220 -0.95 14.80 1.89
N GLN A 221 -1.40 13.54 1.88
CA GLN A 221 -2.69 13.17 2.48
C GLN A 221 -2.71 13.38 4.01
N LEU A 222 -1.58 13.15 4.69
CA LEU A 222 -1.44 13.39 6.12
C LEU A 222 -1.41 14.88 6.46
N PHE A 223 -0.91 15.74 5.59
CA PHE A 223 -0.98 17.19 5.76
C PHE A 223 -2.39 17.75 5.58
N ARG A 224 -3.28 17.03 4.87
CA ARG A 224 -4.71 17.37 4.78
C ARG A 224 -5.50 17.02 6.05
N LEU A 225 -4.88 16.36 7.03
CA LEU A 225 -5.50 16.04 8.32
C LEU A 225 -5.05 17.03 9.40
N SER A 226 -5.92 17.31 10.37
CA SER A 226 -5.53 18.01 11.59
C SER A 226 -4.59 17.12 12.41
N PRO A 227 -3.63 17.68 13.16
CA PRO A 227 -2.79 16.91 14.08
C PRO A 227 -3.57 16.11 15.10
N LEU A 228 -4.81 16.49 15.43
CA LEU A 228 -5.71 15.82 16.39
C LEU A 228 -6.61 14.76 15.73
N ASP A 229 -6.62 14.69 14.40
CA ASP A 229 -7.44 13.72 13.69
C ASP A 229 -6.87 12.30 13.85
N PRO A 230 -7.72 11.27 13.87
CA PRO A 230 -7.25 9.89 13.90
C PRO A 230 -6.64 9.50 12.55
N LEU A 231 -5.56 8.72 12.62
CA LEU A 231 -4.76 8.36 11.47
C LEU A 231 -5.54 7.63 10.37
N TYR A 232 -6.56 6.83 10.72
CA TYR A 232 -7.32 6.05 9.75
C TYR A 232 -8.06 6.93 8.71
N LEU A 233 -8.34 8.20 9.01
CA LEU A 233 -8.94 9.14 8.06
C LEU A 233 -8.04 9.42 6.84
N VAL A 234 -6.77 9.00 6.89
CA VAL A 234 -5.90 8.99 5.71
C VAL A 234 -6.36 7.98 4.66
N LEU A 235 -6.99 6.86 5.05
CA LEU A 235 -7.38 5.78 4.16
C LEU A 235 -8.61 6.12 3.32
N VAL A 236 -9.63 6.75 3.93
CA VAL A 236 -10.96 6.99 3.34
C VAL A 236 -10.99 8.24 2.47
N ASN A 237 -11.82 8.29 1.43
CA ASN A 237 -11.92 9.46 0.55
C ASN A 237 -12.34 10.76 1.30
N ASN A 238 -12.22 11.90 0.63
CA ASN A 238 -12.52 13.19 1.26
C ASN A 238 -14.01 13.39 1.63
N SER A 239 -14.94 12.78 0.89
CA SER A 239 -16.39 12.88 1.17
C SER A 239 -16.75 12.12 2.45
N ASN A 240 -16.29 10.88 2.59
CA ASN A 240 -16.59 10.04 3.75
C ASN A 240 -15.87 10.59 4.98
N ARG A 241 -14.68 11.19 4.81
CA ARG A 241 -13.98 11.91 5.87
C ARG A 241 -14.83 13.04 6.47
N ALA A 242 -15.53 13.83 5.65
CA ALA A 242 -16.38 14.91 6.15
C ALA A 242 -17.58 14.37 6.94
N GLY A 243 -18.17 13.25 6.49
CA GLY A 243 -19.23 12.53 7.21
C GLY A 243 -18.78 12.03 8.58
N ASP A 244 -17.65 11.31 8.65
CA ASP A 244 -17.08 10.79 9.90
C ASP A 244 -16.76 11.90 10.92
N MET A 245 -16.26 13.04 10.43
CA MET A 245 -15.98 14.20 11.27
C MET A 245 -17.26 14.85 11.80
N TYR A 246 -18.30 14.97 10.96
CA TYR A 246 -19.60 15.50 11.37
C TYR A 246 -20.26 14.62 12.44
N GLU A 247 -20.34 13.30 12.23
CA GLU A 247 -20.91 12.36 13.22
C GLU A 247 -20.17 12.42 14.55
N ARG A 248 -18.84 12.61 14.54
CA ARG A 248 -18.07 12.80 15.77
C ARG A 248 -18.43 14.10 16.49
N THR A 249 -18.51 15.22 15.77
CA THR A 249 -18.88 16.51 16.38
C THR A 249 -20.31 16.49 16.93
N HIS A 250 -21.24 15.87 16.21
CA HIS A 250 -22.64 15.76 16.61
C HIS A 250 -22.82 14.82 17.81
N SER A 251 -22.16 13.65 17.82
CA SER A 251 -22.18 12.72 18.95
C SER A 251 -21.44 13.25 20.19
N ALA A 252 -20.49 14.17 20.01
CA ALA A 252 -19.87 14.91 21.11
C ALA A 252 -20.83 15.96 21.68
N ALA A 253 -21.52 16.72 20.83
CA ALA A 253 -22.51 17.71 21.26
C ALA A 253 -23.69 17.08 22.02
N LEU A 254 -24.23 15.97 21.51
CA LEU A 254 -25.29 15.19 22.18
C LEU A 254 -24.88 14.60 23.54
N ARG A 255 -23.57 14.45 23.80
CA ARG A 255 -23.07 13.94 25.09
C ARG A 255 -22.82 15.03 26.12
N ILE A 256 -22.83 16.29 25.70
CA ILE A 256 -22.64 17.47 26.56
C ILE A 256 -23.99 18.07 26.98
N MET A 257 -25.06 17.83 26.21
CA MET A 257 -26.46 18.07 26.61
C MET A 257 -26.98 16.96 27.51
#